data_AF-A0AAZ1XWF2-F1
#
_entry.id   AF-A0AAZ1XWF2-F1
#
_cell.length_a   1.000
_cell.length_b   1.000
_cell.length_c   1.000
_cell.angle_alpha   90.00
_cell.angle_beta   90.00
_cell.angle_gamma   90.00
#
_symmetry.space_group_name_H-M   'P 1'
#
loop_
_entity.id
_entity.type
_entity.pdbx_description
1 polymer ?
#
loop_
_entity_poly.entity_id
_entity_poly.type
_entity_poly.pdbx_seq_one_letter_code
_entity_poly.pdbx_strand_id
1 'polypeptide(L)'
;MAERRGECLWKKHVAEQLKLRDREQRQAFEEIILQYNRLLEKADLQAVLSERYQADKYDSMLVCAVTRCRSDALQQEMAQMRIRHQEELTELHKKRGELAQSVIELNNQIQQKDREIQNNEAKMLEYQQQISSLEGDCRELRSCLQDLERANQTLKDEYDALQITFSALEEKLRKTTEDNQELVSRWMAEKAQEANRLNAENEKDSKRRQAKLQKELADAAKEPLPIEADDDIEVLTEDAGKAGGETSPSRLLTRTPSKKISQQPPGGLLDSISLMFGRRRSANSFSTSPESSEAPSGVCTEVRVPTTALHVFEAHDGEVNAVRFSPGSRLLATGGMDRRVKLWEVVAGEWRRGLNRNLFCLH
;
A
#
# COMPACT_ATOMS: atom_id res chain seq x y z
N MET A 1 -30.40 -61.42 -13.55
CA MET A 1 -29.19 -61.37 -12.67
C MET A 1 -28.98 -60.02 -11.97
N ALA A 2 -29.59 -58.91 -12.42
CA ALA A 2 -29.43 -57.59 -11.80
C ALA A 2 -30.40 -57.31 -10.64
N GLU A 3 -31.62 -57.87 -10.64
CA GLU A 3 -32.63 -57.59 -9.60
C GLU A 3 -32.28 -58.19 -8.21
N ARG A 4 -31.56 -59.31 -8.14
CA ARG A 4 -31.11 -59.90 -6.85
C ARG A 4 -29.99 -59.11 -6.16
N ARG A 5 -29.32 -58.18 -6.85
CA ARG A 5 -28.26 -57.35 -6.23
C ARG A 5 -28.84 -56.12 -5.52
N GLY A 6 -29.98 -55.60 -5.96
CA GLY A 6 -30.66 -54.46 -5.32
C GLY A 6 -31.30 -54.81 -3.97
N GLU A 7 -31.89 -56.00 -3.84
CA GLU A 7 -32.53 -56.45 -2.60
C GLU A 7 -31.56 -56.68 -1.43
N CYS A 8 -30.27 -56.87 -1.73
CA CYS A 8 -29.25 -57.14 -0.71
C CYS A 8 -28.66 -55.85 -0.12
N LEU A 9 -28.73 -54.73 -0.85
CA LEU A 9 -28.10 -53.47 -0.45
C LEU A 9 -28.91 -52.74 0.63
N TRP A 10 -30.23 -52.65 0.50
CA TRP A 10 -31.06 -51.99 1.51
C TRP A 10 -31.09 -52.78 2.82
N LYS A 11 -31.13 -54.12 2.77
CA LYS A 11 -31.05 -54.96 3.97
C LYS A 11 -29.73 -54.80 4.72
N LYS A 12 -28.61 -54.72 3.98
CA LYS A 12 -27.29 -54.46 4.56
C LYS A 12 -27.22 -53.07 5.18
N HIS A 13 -27.74 -52.06 4.48
CA HIS A 13 -27.79 -50.69 4.98
C HIS A 13 -28.62 -50.58 6.26
N VAL A 14 -29.82 -51.18 6.30
CA VAL A 14 -30.65 -51.20 7.51
C VAL A 14 -29.97 -51.96 8.66
N ALA A 15 -29.31 -53.09 8.37
CA ALA A 15 -28.57 -53.83 9.38
C ALA A 15 -27.36 -53.03 9.93
N GLU A 16 -26.68 -52.26 9.10
CA GLU A 16 -25.59 -51.36 9.53
C GLU A 16 -26.12 -50.19 10.36
N GLN A 17 -27.23 -49.57 9.97
CA GLN A 17 -27.89 -48.50 10.73
C GLN A 17 -28.37 -49.00 12.10
N LEU A 18 -28.93 -50.22 12.17
CA LEU A 18 -29.31 -50.83 13.44
C LEU A 18 -28.10 -51.16 14.32
N LYS A 19 -26.98 -51.60 13.73
CA LYS A 19 -25.73 -51.82 14.47
C LYS A 19 -25.11 -50.51 14.99
N LEU A 20 -25.18 -49.43 14.21
CA LEU A 20 -24.73 -48.11 14.64
C LEU A 20 -25.60 -47.60 15.79
N ARG A 21 -26.93 -47.72 15.66
CA ARG A 21 -27.86 -47.37 16.73
C ARG A 21 -27.63 -48.21 17.99
N ASP A 22 -27.45 -49.52 17.87
CA ASP A 22 -27.17 -50.37 19.03
C ASP A 22 -25.81 -50.02 19.68
N ARG A 23 -24.82 -49.56 18.92
CA ARG A 23 -23.56 -49.03 19.50
C ARG A 23 -23.75 -47.71 20.22
N GLU A 24 -24.40 -46.74 19.60
CA GLU A 24 -24.55 -45.39 20.17
C GLU A 24 -25.55 -45.35 21.32
N GLN A 25 -26.69 -46.03 21.16
CA GLN A 25 -27.80 -45.92 22.09
C GLN A 25 -27.83 -47.03 23.12
N ARG A 26 -27.46 -48.27 22.80
CA ARG A 26 -27.56 -49.39 23.77
C ARG A 26 -26.31 -49.56 24.62
N GLN A 27 -25.10 -49.38 24.08
CA GLN A 27 -23.87 -49.54 24.88
C GLN A 27 -23.81 -48.55 26.05
N ALA A 28 -24.29 -47.31 25.85
CA ALA A 28 -24.34 -46.29 26.90
C ALA A 28 -25.20 -46.70 28.11
N PHE A 29 -26.22 -47.53 27.92
CA PHE A 29 -27.12 -47.98 28.99
C PHE A 29 -26.89 -49.44 29.42
N GLU A 30 -26.00 -50.17 28.76
CA GLU A 30 -25.77 -51.60 29.03
C GLU A 30 -25.24 -51.82 30.45
N GLU A 31 -24.32 -50.97 30.92
CA GLU A 31 -23.86 -51.01 32.31
C GLU A 31 -24.97 -50.68 33.31
N ILE A 32 -25.80 -49.67 33.02
CA ILE A 32 -26.91 -49.26 33.90
C ILE A 32 -27.93 -50.39 34.03
N ILE A 33 -28.28 -51.05 32.93
CA ILE A 33 -29.21 -52.18 32.92
C ILE A 33 -28.65 -53.35 33.73
N LEU A 34 -27.35 -53.66 33.58
CA LEU A 34 -26.68 -54.70 34.36
C LEU A 34 -26.68 -54.38 35.87
N GLN A 35 -26.40 -53.14 36.24
CA GLN A 35 -26.41 -52.73 37.65
C GLN A 35 -27.84 -52.75 38.23
N TYR A 36 -28.85 -52.34 37.45
CA TYR A 36 -30.26 -52.39 37.87
C TYR A 36 -30.72 -53.83 38.12
N ASN A 37 -30.41 -54.76 37.21
CA ASN A 37 -30.77 -56.17 37.39
C ASN A 37 -30.09 -56.79 38.62
N ARG A 38 -28.80 -56.48 38.86
CA ARG A 38 -28.10 -56.91 40.08
C ARG A 38 -28.71 -56.35 41.36
N LEU A 39 -29.21 -55.11 41.32
CA LEU A 39 -29.87 -54.50 42.47
C LEU A 39 -31.22 -55.16 42.74
N LEU A 40 -31.97 -55.45 41.68
CA LEU A 40 -33.26 -56.15 41.77
C LEU A 40 -33.07 -57.55 42.38
N GLU A 41 -32.10 -58.32 41.89
CA GLU A 41 -31.77 -59.64 42.46
C GLU A 41 -31.37 -59.57 43.95
N LYS A 42 -30.61 -58.54 44.35
CA LYS A 42 -30.25 -58.33 45.76
C LYS A 42 -31.45 -57.96 46.64
N ALA A 43 -32.38 -57.16 46.12
CA ALA A 43 -33.59 -56.79 46.83
C ALA A 43 -34.51 -58.01 47.03
N ASP A 44 -34.65 -58.86 46.01
CA ASP A 44 -35.41 -60.10 46.09
C ASP A 44 -34.80 -61.06 47.11
N LEU A 45 -33.47 -61.23 47.11
CA LEU A 45 -32.77 -62.03 48.12
C LEU A 45 -32.96 -61.48 49.53
N GLN A 46 -32.91 -60.15 49.69
CA GLN A 46 -33.14 -59.51 50.99
C GLN A 46 -34.56 -59.75 51.50
N ALA A 47 -35.57 -59.69 50.62
CA ALA A 47 -36.95 -60.01 50.97
C ALA A 47 -37.07 -61.46 51.47
N VAL A 48 -36.53 -62.42 50.72
CA VAL A 48 -36.56 -63.85 51.09
C VAL A 48 -35.83 -64.12 52.41
N LEU A 49 -34.66 -63.50 52.63
CA LEU A 49 -33.91 -63.66 53.88
C LEU A 49 -34.64 -63.03 55.07
N SER A 50 -35.29 -61.88 54.87
CA SER A 50 -36.08 -61.24 55.91
C SER A 50 -37.31 -62.05 56.31
N GLU A 51 -37.95 -62.72 55.34
CA GLU A 51 -39.08 -63.61 55.57
C GLU A 51 -38.65 -64.87 56.34
N ARG A 52 -37.50 -65.47 55.99
CA ARG A 52 -36.91 -66.59 56.74
C ARG A 52 -36.48 -66.19 58.15
N TYR A 53 -35.88 -65.01 58.32
CA TYR A 53 -35.50 -64.52 59.65
C TYR A 53 -36.72 -64.27 60.53
N GLN A 54 -37.82 -63.75 59.97
CA GLN A 54 -39.07 -63.62 60.72
C GLN A 54 -39.64 -65.00 61.10
N ALA A 55 -39.58 -66.00 60.23
CA ALA A 55 -39.97 -67.37 60.55
C ALA A 55 -39.12 -67.98 61.68
N ASP A 56 -37.80 -67.84 61.62
CA ASP A 56 -36.87 -68.30 62.67
C ASP A 56 -37.11 -67.56 64.01
N LYS A 57 -37.52 -66.29 63.97
CA LYS A 57 -37.87 -65.51 65.18
C LYS A 57 -39.13 -66.04 65.86
N TYR A 58 -40.10 -66.58 65.10
CA TYR A 58 -41.28 -67.23 65.67
C TYR A 58 -40.96 -68.62 66.24
N ASP A 59 -40.04 -69.38 65.63
CA ASP A 59 -39.58 -70.67 66.17
C ASP A 59 -38.71 -70.51 67.44
N SER A 60 -37.90 -69.45 67.50
CA SER A 60 -37.06 -69.17 68.68
C SER A 60 -37.85 -68.68 69.90
N MET A 61 -39.10 -68.22 69.73
CA MET A 61 -39.98 -67.86 70.85
C MET A 61 -40.62 -69.08 71.56
N LEU A 62 -40.38 -70.31 71.09
CA LEU A 62 -41.00 -71.53 71.66
C LEU A 62 -40.05 -72.43 72.46
N VAL A 63 -38.76 -72.11 72.59
CA VAL A 63 -37.84 -72.87 73.45
C VAL A 63 -36.92 -71.93 74.22
N CYS A 64 -37.28 -71.59 75.46
CA CYS A 64 -36.33 -71.34 76.55
C CYS A 64 -37.04 -71.28 77.91
N ALA A 65 -37.20 -72.45 78.54
CA ALA A 65 -37.39 -72.55 79.98
C ALA A 65 -36.24 -73.39 80.55
N VAL A 66 -35.63 -72.88 81.64
CA VAL A 66 -34.64 -73.52 82.52
C VAL A 66 -33.18 -73.42 82.06
N THR A 67 -32.41 -72.49 82.64
CA THR A 67 -31.18 -72.74 83.45
C THR A 67 -30.63 -71.40 83.97
N ARG A 68 -30.73 -71.16 85.28
CA ARG A 68 -30.16 -70.00 86.01
C ARG A 68 -28.92 -70.47 86.79
N CYS A 69 -27.72 -70.34 86.20
CA CYS A 69 -26.41 -70.24 86.89
C CYS A 69 -25.21 -70.18 85.90
N ARG A 70 -25.40 -70.53 84.62
CA ARG A 70 -24.48 -70.18 83.51
C ARG A 70 -24.82 -68.83 82.86
N SER A 71 -25.83 -68.16 83.42
CA SER A 71 -26.52 -67.01 82.83
C SER A 71 -25.73 -65.73 82.98
N ASP A 72 -25.05 -65.50 84.11
CA ASP A 72 -24.38 -64.22 84.39
C ASP A 72 -23.10 -64.01 83.57
N ALA A 73 -22.24 -65.03 83.42
CA ALA A 73 -21.03 -64.93 82.57
C ALA A 73 -21.40 -64.77 81.08
N LEU A 74 -22.41 -65.51 80.64
CA LEU A 74 -22.94 -65.44 79.27
C LEU A 74 -23.68 -64.10 79.05
N GLN A 75 -24.36 -63.56 80.07
CA GLN A 75 -24.96 -62.21 80.04
C GLN A 75 -23.92 -61.10 80.03
N GLN A 76 -22.80 -61.27 80.74
CA GLN A 76 -21.67 -60.32 80.74
C GLN A 76 -20.93 -60.34 79.41
N GLU A 77 -20.70 -61.50 78.82
CA GLU A 77 -20.14 -61.65 77.46
C GLU A 77 -21.09 -61.04 76.41
N MET A 78 -22.40 -61.31 76.51
CA MET A 78 -23.42 -60.67 75.67
C MET A 78 -23.51 -59.16 75.89
N ALA A 79 -23.20 -58.64 77.09
CA ALA A 79 -23.11 -57.20 77.35
C ALA A 79 -21.84 -56.58 76.72
N GLN A 80 -20.69 -57.24 76.81
CA GLN A 80 -19.45 -56.80 76.16
C GLN A 80 -19.58 -56.82 74.63
N MET A 81 -20.19 -57.85 74.05
CA MET A 81 -20.47 -57.91 72.61
C MET A 81 -21.41 -56.79 72.16
N ARG A 82 -22.43 -56.45 72.97
CA ARG A 82 -23.30 -55.29 72.69
C ARG A 82 -22.53 -53.97 72.69
N ILE A 83 -21.59 -53.79 73.62
CA ILE A 83 -20.76 -52.58 73.66
C ILE A 83 -19.86 -52.50 72.43
N ARG A 84 -19.18 -53.61 72.05
CA ARG A 84 -18.32 -53.64 70.85
C ARG A 84 -19.11 -53.33 69.58
N HIS A 85 -20.27 -53.94 69.40
CA HIS A 85 -21.12 -53.63 68.25
C HIS A 85 -21.62 -52.19 68.27
N GLN A 86 -21.89 -51.62 69.45
CA GLN A 86 -22.24 -50.21 69.57
C GLN A 86 -21.07 -49.29 69.20
N GLU A 87 -19.84 -49.62 69.61
CA GLU A 87 -18.61 -48.91 69.23
C GLU A 87 -18.38 -48.99 67.71
N GLU A 88 -18.46 -50.18 67.12
CA GLU A 88 -18.37 -50.40 65.68
C GLU A 88 -19.43 -49.58 64.91
N LEU A 89 -20.67 -49.54 65.41
CA LEU A 89 -21.74 -48.70 64.85
C LEU A 89 -21.37 -47.21 64.90
N THR A 90 -20.82 -46.72 66.01
CA THR A 90 -20.41 -45.31 66.13
C THR A 90 -19.25 -44.97 65.19
N GLU A 91 -18.27 -45.87 65.04
CA GLU A 91 -17.17 -45.69 64.09
C GLU A 91 -17.66 -45.67 62.64
N LEU A 92 -18.59 -46.57 62.30
CA LEU A 92 -19.21 -46.59 60.97
C LEU A 92 -19.99 -45.31 60.70
N HIS A 93 -20.73 -44.79 61.67
CA HIS A 93 -21.41 -43.50 61.53
C HIS A 93 -20.43 -42.34 61.33
N LYS A 94 -19.31 -42.33 62.05
CA LYS A 94 -18.25 -41.34 61.87
C LYS A 94 -17.64 -41.41 60.47
N LYS A 95 -17.23 -42.60 60.02
CA LYS A 95 -16.70 -42.85 58.67
C LYS A 95 -17.70 -42.46 57.59
N ARG A 96 -19.00 -42.73 57.79
CA ARG A 96 -20.06 -42.31 56.87
C ARG A 96 -20.16 -40.78 56.79
N GLY A 97 -20.03 -40.07 57.91
CA GLY A 97 -20.00 -38.61 57.95
C GLY A 97 -18.79 -38.02 57.21
N GLU A 98 -17.61 -38.60 57.44
CA GLU A 98 -16.36 -38.21 56.74
C GLU A 98 -16.49 -38.39 55.22
N LEU A 99 -16.96 -39.56 54.78
CA LEU A 99 -17.21 -39.82 53.35
C LEU A 99 -18.24 -38.85 52.76
N ALA A 100 -19.32 -38.54 53.48
CA ALA A 100 -20.32 -37.57 53.04
C ALA A 100 -19.70 -36.17 52.88
N GLN A 101 -18.82 -35.76 53.79
CA GLN A 101 -18.11 -34.48 53.70
C GLN A 101 -17.15 -34.46 52.50
N SER A 102 -16.39 -35.54 52.26
CA SER A 102 -15.53 -35.66 51.09
C SER A 102 -16.31 -35.60 49.78
N VAL A 103 -17.49 -36.21 49.70
CA VAL A 103 -18.36 -36.13 48.52
C VAL A 103 -18.83 -34.70 48.26
N ILE A 104 -19.21 -33.95 49.30
CA ILE A 104 -19.60 -32.55 49.16
C ILE A 104 -18.42 -31.71 48.66
N GLU A 105 -17.23 -31.91 49.23
CA GLU A 105 -16.02 -31.19 48.83
C GLU A 105 -15.64 -31.48 47.37
N LEU A 106 -15.63 -32.76 46.97
CA LEU A 106 -15.38 -33.15 45.58
C LEU A 106 -16.43 -32.57 44.62
N ASN A 107 -17.71 -32.56 45.02
CA ASN A 107 -18.76 -31.97 44.20
C ASN A 107 -18.57 -30.44 44.04
N ASN A 108 -18.15 -29.74 45.09
CA ASN A 108 -17.80 -28.32 45.00
C ASN A 108 -16.59 -28.08 44.08
N GLN A 109 -15.57 -28.95 44.14
CA GLN A 109 -14.41 -28.87 43.24
C GLN A 109 -14.81 -29.11 41.79
N ILE A 110 -15.68 -30.09 41.52
CA ILE A 110 -16.23 -30.36 40.18
C ILE A 110 -16.96 -29.11 39.66
N GLN A 111 -17.88 -28.54 40.45
CA GLN A 111 -18.60 -27.33 40.05
C GLN A 111 -17.67 -26.14 39.77
N GLN A 112 -16.59 -25.99 40.55
CA GLN A 112 -15.60 -24.94 40.29
C GLN A 112 -14.88 -25.19 38.96
N LYS A 113 -14.48 -26.43 38.69
CA LYS A 113 -13.83 -26.81 37.44
C LYS A 113 -14.76 -26.64 36.24
N ASP A 114 -16.04 -26.97 36.39
CA ASP A 114 -17.04 -26.74 35.34
C ASP A 114 -17.18 -25.25 34.99
N ARG A 115 -17.17 -24.37 36.00
CA ARG A 115 -17.17 -22.91 35.75
C ARG A 115 -15.90 -22.44 35.05
N GLU A 116 -14.74 -22.98 35.43
CA GLU A 116 -13.46 -22.68 34.77
C GLU A 116 -13.47 -23.14 33.31
N ILE A 117 -14.00 -24.33 33.04
CA ILE A 117 -14.16 -24.87 31.68
C ILE A 117 -15.09 -23.96 30.87
N GLN A 118 -16.27 -23.62 31.38
CA GLN A 118 -17.22 -22.73 30.69
C GLN A 118 -16.62 -21.36 30.36
N ASN A 119 -15.82 -20.78 31.27
CA ASN A 119 -15.14 -19.52 31.01
C ASN A 119 -14.06 -19.65 29.92
N ASN A 120 -13.31 -20.75 29.92
CA ASN A 120 -12.32 -21.01 28.88
C ASN A 120 -12.98 -21.30 27.53
N GLU A 121 -14.09 -22.02 27.50
CA GLU A 121 -14.90 -22.27 26.29
C GLU A 121 -15.42 -20.96 25.71
N ALA A 122 -15.93 -20.04 26.54
CA ALA A 122 -16.36 -18.71 26.09
C ALA A 122 -15.20 -17.93 25.44
N LYS A 123 -14.03 -17.90 26.08
CA LYS A 123 -12.83 -17.24 25.52
C LYS A 123 -12.37 -17.89 24.22
N MET A 124 -12.42 -19.22 24.13
CA MET A 124 -12.08 -19.94 22.91
C MET A 124 -13.00 -19.54 21.76
N LEU A 125 -14.31 -19.41 22.01
CA LEU A 125 -15.27 -18.94 21.01
C LEU A 125 -15.00 -17.48 20.59
N GLU A 126 -14.69 -16.60 21.53
CA GLU A 126 -14.31 -15.21 21.23
C GLU A 126 -13.07 -15.15 20.33
N TYR A 127 -12.01 -15.89 20.68
CA TYR A 127 -10.81 -15.95 19.84
C TYR A 127 -11.10 -16.57 18.47
N GLN A 128 -11.94 -17.59 18.40
CA GLN A 128 -12.33 -18.20 17.13
C GLN A 128 -13.10 -17.22 16.24
N GLN A 129 -13.98 -16.39 16.82
CA GLN A 129 -14.69 -15.33 16.12
C GLN A 129 -13.73 -14.23 15.64
N GLN A 130 -12.78 -13.82 16.48
CA GLN A 130 -11.75 -12.84 16.10
C GLN A 130 -10.88 -13.35 14.95
N ILE A 131 -10.46 -14.61 14.99
CA ILE A 131 -9.70 -15.24 13.90
C ILE A 131 -10.52 -15.23 12.62
N SER A 132 -11.80 -15.62 12.67
CA SER A 132 -12.68 -15.63 11.50
C SER A 132 -12.88 -14.23 10.91
N SER A 133 -12.99 -13.20 11.76
CA SER A 133 -13.07 -11.79 11.32
C SER A 133 -11.78 -11.36 10.63
N LEU A 134 -10.62 -11.59 11.26
CA LEU A 134 -9.31 -11.23 10.69
C LEU A 134 -9.02 -11.99 9.39
N GLU A 135 -9.46 -13.24 9.28
CA GLU A 135 -9.39 -14.03 8.04
C GLU A 135 -10.27 -13.45 6.94
N GLY A 136 -11.43 -12.88 7.30
CA GLY A 136 -12.28 -12.07 6.41
C GLY A 136 -11.52 -10.85 5.89
N ASP A 137 -11.05 -10.00 6.80
CA ASP A 137 -10.32 -8.77 6.46
C ASP A 137 -9.08 -9.05 5.59
N CYS A 138 -8.32 -10.10 5.92
CA CYS A 138 -7.18 -10.53 5.12
C CYS A 138 -7.58 -10.99 3.71
N ARG A 139 -8.76 -11.62 3.54
CA ARG A 139 -9.26 -12.00 2.20
C ARG A 139 -9.66 -10.77 1.40
N GLU A 140 -10.34 -9.81 2.02
CA GLU A 140 -10.74 -8.56 1.37
C GLU A 140 -9.52 -7.74 0.93
N LEU A 141 -8.54 -7.54 1.83
CA LEU A 141 -7.29 -6.86 1.50
C LEU A 141 -6.54 -7.54 0.35
N ARG A 142 -6.51 -8.88 0.32
CA ARG A 142 -5.92 -9.63 -0.81
C ARG A 142 -6.67 -9.39 -2.12
N SER A 143 -8.00 -9.32 -2.09
CA SER A 143 -8.79 -9.00 -3.29
C SER A 143 -8.49 -7.58 -3.78
N CYS A 144 -8.50 -6.60 -2.88
CA CYS A 144 -8.19 -5.21 -3.23
C CYS A 144 -6.78 -5.05 -3.80
N LEU A 145 -5.78 -5.76 -3.24
CA LEU A 145 -4.43 -5.77 -3.80
C LEU A 145 -4.42 -6.33 -5.22
N GLN A 146 -5.13 -7.43 -5.46
CA GLN A 146 -5.20 -8.03 -6.80
C GLN A 146 -5.88 -7.10 -7.81
N ASP A 147 -6.93 -6.40 -7.41
CA ASP A 147 -7.61 -5.42 -8.27
C ASP A 147 -6.71 -4.21 -8.58
N LEU A 148 -5.95 -3.75 -7.58
CA LEU A 148 -4.98 -2.67 -7.76
C LEU A 148 -3.81 -3.08 -8.66
N GLU A 149 -3.35 -4.33 -8.55
CA GLU A 149 -2.33 -4.89 -9.45
C GLU A 149 -2.82 -4.95 -10.89
N ARG A 150 -4.07 -5.39 -11.12
CA ARG A 150 -4.70 -5.39 -12.45
C ARG A 150 -4.79 -3.98 -13.02
N ALA A 151 -5.28 -3.01 -12.23
CA ALA A 151 -5.39 -1.62 -12.65
C ALA A 151 -4.02 -1.01 -12.98
N ASN A 152 -3.00 -1.29 -12.18
CA ASN A 152 -1.63 -0.86 -12.48
C ASN A 152 -1.08 -1.48 -13.76
N GLN A 153 -1.40 -2.75 -14.05
CA GLN A 153 -0.99 -3.38 -15.29
C GLN A 153 -1.65 -2.71 -16.50
N THR A 154 -2.97 -2.46 -16.44
CA THR A 154 -3.68 -1.72 -17.49
C THR A 154 -3.08 -0.34 -17.74
N LEU A 155 -2.75 0.40 -16.66
CA LEU A 155 -2.13 1.72 -16.80
C LEU A 155 -0.75 1.68 -17.45
N LYS A 156 0.04 0.62 -17.19
CA LYS A 156 1.33 0.42 -17.88
C LYS A 156 1.12 0.15 -19.37
N ASP A 157 0.16 -0.70 -19.72
CA ASP A 157 -0.14 -1.02 -21.12
C ASP A 157 -0.61 0.23 -21.88
N GLU A 158 -1.44 1.08 -21.24
CA GLU A 158 -1.83 2.39 -21.78
C GLU A 158 -0.65 3.35 -21.95
N TYR A 159 0.24 3.41 -20.96
CA TYR A 159 1.46 4.22 -21.04
C TYR A 159 2.36 3.77 -22.19
N ASP A 160 2.59 2.47 -22.33
CA ASP A 160 3.43 1.91 -23.40
C ASP A 160 2.82 2.19 -24.79
N ALA A 161 1.49 2.05 -24.92
CA ALA A 161 0.78 2.42 -26.15
C ALA A 161 0.95 3.92 -26.46
N LEU A 162 0.77 4.79 -25.46
CA LEU A 162 0.93 6.23 -25.63
C LEU A 162 2.37 6.59 -26.02
N GLN A 163 3.37 5.96 -25.41
CA GLN A 163 4.78 6.18 -25.71
C GLN A 163 5.11 5.85 -27.18
N ILE A 164 4.53 4.78 -27.72
CA ILE A 164 4.69 4.42 -29.14
C ILE A 164 4.07 5.50 -30.03
N THR A 165 2.86 5.96 -29.70
CA THR A 165 2.19 7.02 -30.50
C THR A 165 2.92 8.36 -30.42
N PHE A 166 3.49 8.70 -29.27
CA PHE A 166 4.31 9.89 -29.08
C PHE A 166 5.57 9.84 -29.94
N SER A 167 6.31 8.73 -29.91
CA SER A 167 7.49 8.51 -30.75
C SER A 167 7.16 8.62 -32.26
N ALA A 168 6.01 8.09 -32.68
CA ALA A 168 5.55 8.22 -34.06
C ALA A 168 5.20 9.67 -34.44
N LEU A 169 4.72 10.47 -33.48
CA LEU A 169 4.40 11.88 -33.68
C LEU A 169 5.65 12.74 -33.73
N GLU A 170 6.65 12.47 -32.89
CA GLU A 170 7.98 13.11 -32.96
C GLU A 170 8.64 12.87 -34.33
N GLU A 171 8.56 11.65 -34.85
CA GLU A 171 9.09 11.33 -36.18
C GLU A 171 8.37 12.10 -37.30
N LYS A 172 7.04 12.28 -37.19
CA LYS A 172 6.28 13.13 -38.13
C LYS A 172 6.68 14.60 -38.02
N LEU A 173 6.89 15.10 -36.81
CA LEU A 173 7.35 16.47 -36.58
C LEU A 173 8.75 16.68 -37.17
N ARG A 174 9.65 15.70 -36.99
CA ARG A 174 10.99 15.72 -37.57
C ARG A 174 10.93 15.80 -39.10
N LYS A 175 10.18 14.93 -39.75
CA LYS A 175 10.01 14.93 -41.22
C LYS A 175 9.44 16.24 -41.74
N THR A 176 8.36 16.74 -41.13
CA THR A 176 7.77 18.02 -41.55
C THR A 176 8.73 19.20 -41.34
N THR A 177 9.59 19.15 -40.32
CA THR A 177 10.63 20.16 -40.10
C THR A 177 11.73 20.07 -41.16
N GLU A 178 12.19 18.86 -41.50
CA GLU A 178 13.16 18.61 -42.57
C GLU A 178 12.60 19.11 -43.92
N ASP A 179 11.37 18.75 -44.28
CA ASP A 179 10.70 19.21 -45.50
C ASP A 179 10.62 20.74 -45.56
N ASN A 180 10.26 21.39 -44.45
CA ASN A 180 10.22 22.85 -44.36
C ASN A 180 11.61 23.48 -44.56
N GLN A 181 12.66 22.90 -43.97
CA GLN A 181 14.03 23.38 -44.15
C GLN A 181 14.50 23.22 -45.60
N GLU A 182 14.16 22.11 -46.25
CA GLU A 182 14.46 21.91 -47.67
C GLU A 182 13.75 22.93 -48.56
N LEU A 183 12.47 23.18 -48.32
CA LEU A 183 11.69 24.18 -49.07
C LEU A 183 12.27 25.58 -48.91
N VAL A 184 12.61 25.98 -47.68
CA VAL A 184 13.25 27.27 -47.41
C VAL A 184 14.63 27.34 -48.07
N SER A 185 15.42 26.28 -48.03
CA SER A 185 16.74 26.24 -48.65
C SER A 185 16.65 26.36 -50.18
N ARG A 186 15.72 25.64 -50.82
CA ARG A 186 15.44 25.76 -52.26
C ARG A 186 15.02 27.17 -52.62
N TRP A 187 14.08 27.75 -51.86
CA TRP A 187 13.62 29.12 -52.06
C TRP A 187 14.77 30.13 -51.95
N MET A 188 15.61 30.02 -50.92
CA MET A 188 16.75 30.90 -50.71
C MET A 188 17.78 30.77 -51.84
N ALA A 189 18.02 29.56 -52.35
CA ALA A 189 18.90 29.32 -53.49
C ALA A 189 18.37 29.97 -54.77
N GLU A 190 17.08 29.83 -55.07
CA GLU A 190 16.44 30.51 -56.22
C GLU A 190 16.53 32.02 -56.09
N LYS A 191 16.24 32.58 -54.91
CA LYS A 191 16.36 34.04 -54.67
C LYS A 191 17.79 34.54 -54.75
N ALA A 192 18.77 33.76 -54.33
CA ALA A 192 20.18 34.08 -54.52
C ALA A 192 20.58 34.08 -56.00
N GLN A 193 20.10 33.10 -56.78
CA GLN A 193 20.34 33.05 -58.23
C GLN A 193 19.69 34.24 -58.95
N GLU A 194 18.44 34.59 -58.61
CA GLU A 194 17.77 35.79 -59.12
C GLU A 194 18.56 37.07 -58.81
N ALA A 195 19.00 37.24 -57.55
CA ALA A 195 19.80 38.39 -57.13
C ALA A 195 21.14 38.47 -57.89
N ASN A 196 21.82 37.34 -58.09
CA ASN A 196 23.06 37.26 -58.86
C ASN A 196 22.86 37.63 -60.34
N ARG A 197 21.76 37.17 -60.96
CA ARG A 197 21.42 37.56 -62.34
C ARG A 197 21.18 39.06 -62.45
N LEU A 198 20.42 39.64 -61.51
CA LEU A 198 20.14 41.08 -61.49
C LEU A 198 21.43 41.90 -61.28
N ASN A 199 22.32 41.46 -60.38
CA ASN A 199 23.61 42.11 -60.16
C ASN A 199 24.50 42.06 -61.42
N ALA A 200 24.55 40.94 -62.12
CA ALA A 200 25.31 40.79 -63.36
C ALA A 200 24.76 41.69 -64.49
N GLU A 201 23.43 41.86 -64.57
CA GLU A 201 22.79 42.76 -65.53
C GLU A 201 23.07 44.23 -65.20
N ASN A 202 22.98 44.60 -63.91
CA ASN A 202 23.35 45.93 -63.43
C ASN A 202 24.83 46.25 -63.70
N GLU A 203 25.73 45.27 -63.54
CA GLU A 203 27.15 45.44 -63.84
C GLU A 203 27.40 45.64 -65.34
N LYS A 204 26.70 44.87 -66.21
CA LYS A 204 26.74 45.07 -67.67
C LYS A 204 26.24 46.46 -68.06
N ASP A 205 25.15 46.91 -67.47
CA ASP A 205 24.61 48.25 -67.74
C ASP A 205 25.50 49.36 -67.21
N SER A 206 26.14 49.16 -66.06
CA SER A 206 27.17 50.07 -65.54
C SER A 206 28.35 50.20 -66.50
N LYS A 207 28.89 49.07 -66.99
CA LYS A 207 29.96 49.04 -67.99
C LYS A 207 29.55 49.72 -69.30
N ARG A 208 28.32 49.49 -69.78
CA ARG A 208 27.78 50.17 -70.97
C ARG A 208 27.72 51.68 -70.79
N ARG A 209 27.27 52.17 -69.62
CA ARG A 209 27.23 53.61 -69.30
C ARG A 209 28.63 54.20 -69.24
N GLN A 210 29.57 53.52 -68.58
CA GLN A 210 30.97 53.94 -68.52
C GLN A 210 31.61 54.01 -69.92
N ALA A 211 31.38 53.01 -70.77
CA ALA A 211 31.89 53.01 -72.14
C ALA A 211 31.30 54.12 -73.00
N LYS A 212 29.99 54.43 -72.85
CA LYS A 212 29.36 55.58 -73.51
C LYS A 212 30.00 56.90 -73.05
N LEU A 213 30.15 57.09 -71.75
CA LEU A 213 30.84 58.26 -71.17
C LEU A 213 32.28 58.39 -71.67
N GLN A 214 33.04 57.29 -71.71
CA GLN A 214 34.41 57.30 -72.23
C GLN A 214 34.45 57.66 -73.72
N LYS A 215 33.52 57.16 -74.52
CA LYS A 215 33.40 57.50 -75.93
C LYS A 215 33.06 58.99 -76.11
N GLU A 216 32.08 59.50 -75.36
CA GLU A 216 31.71 60.92 -75.37
C GLU A 216 32.90 61.82 -74.96
N LEU A 217 33.67 61.42 -73.95
CA LEU A 217 34.90 62.13 -73.55
C LEU A 217 35.97 62.08 -74.64
N ALA A 218 36.15 60.95 -75.32
CA ALA A 218 37.11 60.82 -76.41
C ALA A 218 36.69 61.61 -77.66
N ASP A 219 35.39 61.66 -77.96
CA ASP A 219 34.82 62.48 -79.02
C ASP A 219 34.98 63.98 -78.68
N ALA A 220 34.71 64.38 -77.44
CA ALA A 220 34.95 65.76 -76.95
C ALA A 220 36.44 66.15 -76.99
N ALA A 221 37.36 65.23 -76.67
CA ALA A 221 38.81 65.47 -76.77
C ALA A 221 39.31 65.59 -78.23
N LYS A 222 38.50 65.16 -79.21
CA LYS A 222 38.80 65.27 -80.64
C LYS A 222 38.29 66.58 -81.25
N GLU A 223 37.41 67.29 -80.56
CA GLU A 223 36.88 68.58 -80.97
C GLU A 223 37.92 69.67 -80.66
N PRO A 224 38.51 70.37 -81.66
CA PRO A 224 39.50 71.40 -81.38
C PRO A 224 38.80 72.62 -80.79
N LEU A 225 39.04 72.88 -79.50
CA LEU A 225 38.65 74.15 -78.87
C LEU A 225 39.60 75.26 -79.37
N PRO A 226 39.07 76.40 -79.85
CA PRO A 226 39.85 77.61 -80.09
C PRO A 226 40.43 78.10 -78.76
N ILE A 227 41.76 78.23 -78.71
CA ILE A 227 42.48 78.86 -77.60
C ILE A 227 42.34 80.37 -77.81
N GLU A 228 41.52 81.03 -77.00
CA GLU A 228 41.79 82.43 -76.66
C GLU A 228 42.73 82.43 -75.45
N ALA A 229 43.85 83.14 -75.62
CA ALA A 229 44.80 83.44 -74.58
C ALA A 229 44.26 84.58 -73.70
N ASP A 230 44.74 84.60 -72.45
CA ASP A 230 44.53 85.61 -71.41
C ASP A 230 43.38 85.31 -70.43
N ASP A 231 43.73 84.73 -69.28
CA ASP A 231 43.44 85.35 -68.00
C ASP A 231 44.36 84.76 -66.90
N ASP A 232 44.89 85.67 -66.10
CA ASP A 232 46.03 85.50 -65.21
C ASP A 232 45.85 84.46 -64.10
N ILE A 233 46.93 83.71 -63.87
CA ILE A 233 47.09 82.77 -62.76
C ILE A 233 47.48 83.56 -61.51
N GLU A 234 46.57 83.72 -60.54
CA GLU A 234 46.96 84.06 -59.17
C GLU A 234 47.44 82.81 -58.42
N VAL A 235 48.75 82.78 -58.19
CA VAL A 235 49.46 81.88 -57.28
C VAL A 235 49.37 82.45 -55.87
N LEU A 236 48.82 81.69 -54.92
CA LEU A 236 49.07 81.89 -53.49
C LEU A 236 49.79 80.66 -52.91
N THR A 237 50.95 80.94 -52.30
CA THR A 237 51.91 80.03 -51.68
C THR A 237 51.80 79.99 -50.15
N GLU A 238 52.38 78.92 -49.58
CA GLU A 238 52.72 78.59 -48.17
C GLU A 238 51.65 77.82 -47.37
N ASP A 239 51.80 76.60 -46.82
CA ASP A 239 52.86 75.60 -46.50
C ASP A 239 52.94 75.28 -44.99
N ALA A 240 53.23 74.00 -44.70
CA ALA A 240 53.62 73.29 -43.47
C ALA A 240 52.55 72.79 -42.45
N GLY A 241 52.39 71.45 -42.34
CA GLY A 241 51.94 70.84 -41.06
C GLY A 241 51.32 69.42 -40.97
N LYS A 242 51.81 68.40 -41.68
CA LYS A 242 51.94 66.95 -41.31
C LYS A 242 50.82 66.17 -40.53
N ALA A 243 50.21 65.23 -41.29
CA ALA A 243 49.86 63.80 -41.02
C ALA A 243 48.81 63.34 -39.97
N GLY A 244 47.79 62.62 -40.46
CA GLY A 244 47.07 61.58 -39.72
C GLY A 244 45.68 61.20 -40.24
N GLY A 245 45.60 60.19 -41.12
CA GLY A 245 44.53 59.16 -41.20
C GLY A 245 43.05 59.54 -41.44
N GLU A 246 42.56 59.12 -42.63
CA GLU A 246 41.31 58.34 -42.86
C GLU A 246 39.94 58.93 -42.39
N THR A 247 38.85 59.01 -43.15
CA THR A 247 38.41 58.63 -44.50
C THR A 247 37.14 59.44 -44.84
N SER A 248 36.82 59.57 -46.12
CA SER A 248 35.79 60.41 -46.76
C SER A 248 34.37 60.43 -46.14
N PRO A 249 33.67 61.58 -46.22
CA PRO A 249 32.21 61.64 -46.21
C PRO A 249 31.67 62.24 -47.52
N SER A 250 30.91 61.47 -48.31
CA SER A 250 30.04 62.07 -49.33
C SER A 250 28.73 61.30 -49.53
N ARG A 251 27.70 62.05 -49.13
CA ARG A 251 26.25 61.94 -49.26
C ARG A 251 25.77 61.52 -50.66
N LEU A 252 24.90 60.51 -50.71
CA LEU A 252 24.11 60.08 -51.87
C LEU A 252 22.65 60.53 -51.70
N LEU A 253 22.07 61.08 -52.77
CA LEU A 253 20.64 61.34 -52.92
C LEU A 253 19.92 60.09 -53.47
N THR A 254 19.26 59.40 -52.54
CA THR A 254 17.84 58.99 -52.57
C THR A 254 17.18 58.69 -53.91
N ARG A 255 17.07 57.39 -54.24
CA ARG A 255 15.82 56.77 -54.71
C ARG A 255 15.43 55.64 -53.75
N THR A 256 14.15 55.63 -53.45
CA THR A 256 13.41 54.95 -52.39
C THR A 256 13.41 53.42 -52.52
N PRO A 257 13.73 52.69 -51.44
CA PRO A 257 13.32 51.30 -51.27
C PRO A 257 12.37 51.14 -50.08
N SER A 258 11.22 50.51 -50.36
CA SER A 258 10.27 50.03 -49.37
C SER A 258 10.89 48.89 -48.55
N LYS A 259 11.34 49.22 -47.33
CA LYS A 259 11.57 48.29 -46.22
C LYS A 259 10.20 47.90 -45.66
N LYS A 260 9.84 46.62 -45.58
CA LYS A 260 10.24 45.69 -44.50
C LYS A 260 10.23 46.35 -43.12
N ILE A 261 8.99 46.56 -42.70
CA ILE A 261 8.49 46.57 -41.33
C ILE A 261 9.16 45.44 -40.53
N SER A 262 10.12 45.84 -39.70
CA SER A 262 10.45 45.14 -38.46
C SER A 262 9.69 45.87 -37.38
N GLN A 263 8.51 45.35 -37.05
CA GLN A 263 7.89 45.62 -35.77
C GLN A 263 8.61 44.73 -34.76
N GLN A 264 9.28 45.32 -33.79
CA GLN A 264 9.34 44.72 -32.47
C GLN A 264 7.91 44.74 -31.90
N PRO A 265 7.31 43.59 -31.57
CA PRO A 265 6.10 43.54 -30.78
C PRO A 265 6.45 43.78 -29.30
N PRO A 266 5.45 44.16 -28.48
CA PRO A 266 5.63 44.61 -27.12
C PRO A 266 6.12 43.50 -26.19
N GLY A 267 6.89 43.90 -25.17
CA GLY A 267 7.14 43.06 -24.01
C GLY A 267 5.81 42.66 -23.37
N GLY A 268 5.56 41.36 -23.27
CA GLY A 268 4.30 40.82 -22.77
C GLY A 268 4.20 39.33 -23.03
N LEU A 269 5.04 38.53 -22.37
CA LEU A 269 4.88 37.07 -22.30
C LEU A 269 5.55 36.48 -21.05
N LEU A 270 6.54 37.16 -20.47
CA LEU A 270 7.08 36.82 -19.14
C LEU A 270 6.15 37.27 -17.98
N ASP A 271 5.25 38.24 -18.22
CA ASP A 271 4.17 38.57 -17.27
C ASP A 271 3.05 37.52 -17.22
N SER A 272 2.87 36.73 -18.28
CA SER A 272 1.81 35.71 -18.35
C SER A 272 2.14 34.41 -17.60
N ILE A 273 3.42 34.13 -17.32
CA ILE A 273 3.84 32.96 -16.54
C ILE A 273 3.94 33.29 -15.04
N SER A 274 4.22 34.55 -14.70
CA SER A 274 4.16 35.03 -13.31
C SER A 274 2.71 35.20 -12.79
N LEU A 275 1.72 35.27 -13.69
CA LEU A 275 0.30 35.30 -13.32
C LEU A 275 -0.33 33.94 -12.99
N MET A 276 0.37 32.83 -13.25
CA MET A 276 -0.14 31.47 -12.94
C MET A 276 0.23 30.98 -11.53
N PHE A 277 1.21 31.61 -10.86
CA PHE A 277 1.67 31.18 -9.52
C PHE A 277 1.67 32.30 -8.46
N GLY A 278 1.11 33.48 -8.78
CA GLY A 278 1.09 34.64 -7.90
C GLY A 278 -0.30 35.02 -7.38
N ARG A 279 -0.59 34.67 -6.11
CA ARG A 279 -1.78 35.01 -5.29
C ARG A 279 -3.07 34.27 -5.69
N ARG A 280 -3.64 33.40 -4.85
CA ARG A 280 -4.33 33.80 -3.61
C ARG A 280 -4.45 32.62 -2.65
N ARG A 281 -4.04 32.85 -1.40
CA ARG A 281 -4.79 32.33 -0.24
C ARG A 281 -6.24 32.81 -0.38
N SER A 282 -7.19 31.89 -0.29
CA SER A 282 -8.46 32.01 0.46
C SER A 282 -9.61 31.30 -0.24
N ALA A 283 -10.32 30.53 0.59
CA ALA A 283 -11.70 30.09 0.49
C ALA A 283 -12.04 28.93 -0.47
N ASN A 284 -12.35 27.80 0.16
CA ASN A 284 -13.57 27.00 -0.01
C ASN A 284 -14.31 27.11 -1.35
N SER A 285 -14.30 26.00 -2.10
CA SER A 285 -15.51 25.48 -2.75
C SER A 285 -15.26 24.06 -3.23
N PHE A 286 -15.51 23.08 -2.37
CA PHE A 286 -15.76 21.71 -2.81
C PHE A 286 -17.13 21.71 -3.51
N SER A 287 -17.12 21.47 -4.82
CA SER A 287 -18.31 21.12 -5.59
C SER A 287 -18.64 19.66 -5.31
N THR A 288 -19.58 19.45 -4.39
CA THR A 288 -20.25 18.17 -4.14
C THR A 288 -21.17 17.81 -5.30
N SER A 289 -20.91 16.67 -5.95
CA SER A 289 -21.98 15.84 -6.51
C SER A 289 -22.49 14.93 -5.38
N PRO A 290 -23.81 14.81 -5.16
CA PRO A 290 -24.35 14.03 -4.05
C PRO A 290 -24.56 12.55 -4.43
N GLU A 291 -24.82 11.73 -3.40
CA GLU A 291 -25.01 10.27 -3.37
C GLU A 291 -23.69 9.47 -3.34
N SER A 292 -23.22 9.06 -2.17
CA SER A 292 -23.90 8.06 -1.35
C SER A 292 -23.37 8.10 0.10
N SER A 293 -24.31 7.82 1.00
CA SER A 293 -24.21 7.87 2.46
C SER A 293 -23.08 6.99 3.02
N GLU A 294 -22.17 7.58 3.79
CA GLU A 294 -21.60 6.98 5.02
C GLU A 294 -20.76 8.03 5.78
N ALA A 295 -21.04 8.17 7.09
CA ALA A 295 -20.39 9.14 7.95
C ALA A 295 -19.03 8.61 8.44
N PRO A 296 -17.91 9.37 8.34
CA PRO A 296 -16.69 9.00 9.04
C PRO A 296 -16.74 9.54 10.48
N SER A 297 -16.77 8.59 11.41
CA SER A 297 -16.53 8.77 12.84
C SER A 297 -15.27 9.61 13.08
N GLY A 298 -15.42 10.67 13.86
CA GLY A 298 -14.37 11.63 14.14
C GLY A 298 -13.26 11.07 15.03
N VAL A 299 -12.02 11.28 14.59
CA VAL A 299 -10.91 11.78 15.41
C VAL A 299 -10.00 12.57 14.45
N CYS A 300 -10.22 13.87 14.33
CA CYS A 300 -9.24 14.74 13.69
C CYS A 300 -8.23 15.11 14.78
N THR A 301 -7.15 14.33 14.92
CA THR A 301 -6.01 14.77 15.73
C THR A 301 -5.45 16.02 15.07
N GLU A 302 -5.42 17.11 15.84
CA GLU A 302 -4.85 18.37 15.41
C GLU A 302 -3.36 18.16 15.10
N VAL A 303 -3.00 18.04 13.82
CA VAL A 303 -1.61 17.92 13.38
C VAL A 303 -0.96 19.30 13.51
N ARG A 304 -0.41 19.57 14.69
CA ARG A 304 0.38 20.79 14.94
C ARG A 304 1.77 20.60 14.34
N VAL A 305 2.16 21.49 13.43
CA VAL A 305 3.53 21.52 12.91
C VAL A 305 4.48 21.88 14.06
N PRO A 306 5.47 21.03 14.41
CA PRO A 306 6.40 21.34 15.48
C PRO A 306 7.20 22.61 15.16
N THR A 307 7.18 23.59 16.05
CA THR A 307 7.94 24.85 15.89
C THR A 307 9.40 24.72 16.30
N THR A 308 9.79 23.60 16.91
CA THR A 308 11.14 23.34 17.41
C THR A 308 11.67 22.05 16.79
N ALA A 309 12.85 22.12 16.17
CA ALA A 309 13.55 20.94 15.70
C ALA A 309 13.93 20.05 16.89
N LEU A 310 13.42 18.81 16.91
CA LEU A 310 13.72 17.85 17.99
C LEU A 310 15.11 17.22 17.83
N HIS A 311 15.55 17.05 16.59
CA HIS A 311 16.88 16.52 16.26
C HIS A 311 17.46 17.27 15.07
N VAL A 312 18.74 17.64 15.17
CA VAL A 312 19.53 18.26 14.12
C VAL A 312 20.73 17.37 13.87
N PHE A 313 20.95 16.97 12.62
CA PHE A 313 22.11 16.17 12.25
C PHE A 313 22.69 16.67 10.92
N GLU A 314 24.01 16.60 10.81
CA GLU A 314 24.71 16.97 9.59
C GLU A 314 24.63 15.82 8.57
N ALA A 315 23.69 15.96 7.64
CA ALA A 315 23.46 14.95 6.62
C ALA A 315 24.54 14.99 5.53
N HIS A 316 24.95 16.17 5.07
CA HIS A 316 25.84 16.37 3.92
C HIS A 316 26.83 17.51 4.17
N ASP A 317 27.98 17.50 3.47
CA ASP A 317 29.02 18.53 3.57
C ASP A 317 28.66 19.82 2.78
N GLY A 318 27.37 20.01 2.49
CA GLY A 318 26.81 21.10 1.69
C GLY A 318 25.28 21.12 1.76
N GLU A 319 24.65 22.03 1.02
CA GLU A 319 23.19 22.21 1.03
C GLU A 319 22.44 20.93 0.64
N VAL A 320 21.39 20.60 1.39
CA VAL A 320 20.53 19.45 1.12
C VAL A 320 19.42 19.87 0.15
N ASN A 321 19.46 19.34 -1.06
CA ASN A 321 18.54 19.72 -2.13
C ASN A 321 17.28 18.84 -2.18
N ALA A 322 17.33 17.64 -1.59
CA ALA A 322 16.22 16.70 -1.60
C ALA A 322 16.16 15.84 -0.33
N VAL A 323 14.95 15.65 0.20
CA VAL A 323 14.68 14.77 1.34
C VAL A 323 13.38 14.01 1.06
N ARG A 324 13.39 12.68 1.22
CA ARG A 324 12.19 11.85 1.04
C ARG A 324 12.18 10.64 1.98
N PHE A 325 11.08 10.47 2.70
CA PHE A 325 10.82 9.25 3.47
C PHE A 325 10.31 8.12 2.58
N SER A 326 10.66 6.89 2.94
CA SER A 326 10.01 5.69 2.43
C SER A 326 8.55 5.64 2.92
N PRO A 327 7.61 5.11 2.13
CA PRO A 327 6.20 4.94 2.54
C PRO A 327 6.01 4.21 3.88
N GLY A 328 6.96 3.35 4.27
CA GLY A 328 6.95 2.65 5.56
C GLY A 328 7.62 3.39 6.72
N SER A 329 8.01 4.66 6.55
CA SER A 329 8.70 5.52 7.53
C SER A 329 10.01 4.98 8.14
N ARG A 330 10.50 3.82 7.67
CA ARG A 330 11.70 3.16 8.17
C ARG A 330 13.00 3.71 7.57
N LEU A 331 12.93 4.27 6.36
CA LEU A 331 14.09 4.77 5.62
C LEU A 331 13.87 6.23 5.22
N LEU A 332 14.94 7.02 5.30
CA LEU A 332 15.01 8.39 4.81
C LEU A 332 16.14 8.49 3.77
N ALA A 333 15.84 9.07 2.61
CA ALA A 333 16.83 9.42 1.61
C ALA A 333 17.10 10.92 1.62
N THR A 334 18.36 11.31 1.62
CA THR A 334 18.80 12.71 1.51
C THR A 334 19.78 12.85 0.35
N GLY A 335 19.63 13.91 -0.45
CA GLY A 335 20.54 14.26 -1.53
C GLY A 335 21.12 15.66 -1.31
N GLY A 336 22.45 15.76 -1.33
CA GLY A 336 23.17 17.01 -1.06
C GLY A 336 24.00 17.51 -2.24
N MET A 337 24.47 18.76 -2.12
CA MET A 337 25.40 19.39 -3.07
C MET A 337 26.78 18.72 -3.07
N ASP A 338 27.07 17.85 -2.09
CA ASP A 338 28.22 16.94 -2.06
C ASP A 338 28.16 15.84 -3.14
N ARG A 339 27.14 15.89 -4.02
CA ARG A 339 26.87 14.94 -5.11
C ARG A 339 26.70 13.50 -4.62
N ARG A 340 26.25 13.34 -3.38
CA ARG A 340 25.99 12.03 -2.76
C ARG A 340 24.54 11.94 -2.34
N VAL A 341 24.00 10.73 -2.47
CA VAL A 341 22.73 10.35 -1.86
C VAL A 341 23.05 9.48 -0.64
N LYS A 342 22.50 9.85 0.52
CA LYS A 342 22.67 9.11 1.77
C LYS A 342 21.33 8.51 2.19
N LEU A 343 21.38 7.27 2.67
CA LEU A 343 20.23 6.55 3.20
C LEU A 343 20.39 6.40 4.72
N TRP A 344 19.29 6.66 5.42
CA TRP A 344 19.23 6.63 6.88
C TRP A 344 18.14 5.67 7.30
N GLU A 345 18.44 4.81 8.28
CA GLU A 345 17.42 3.98 8.93
C GLU A 345 16.93 4.69 10.20
N VAL A 346 15.62 4.78 10.33
CA VAL A 346 14.95 5.43 11.46
C VAL A 346 14.46 4.34 12.40
N VAL A 347 15.18 4.13 13.51
CA VAL A 347 14.79 3.16 14.54
C VAL A 347 14.62 3.89 15.86
N ALA A 348 13.39 3.98 16.35
CA ALA A 348 13.06 4.44 17.70
C ALA A 348 13.67 5.80 18.12
N GLY A 349 13.76 6.77 17.19
CA GLY A 349 14.27 8.12 17.47
C GLY A 349 15.78 8.29 17.31
N GLU A 350 16.52 7.21 17.03
CA GLU A 350 17.94 7.29 16.66
C GLU A 350 18.13 7.20 15.14
N TRP A 351 18.89 8.14 14.60
CA TRP A 351 19.28 8.15 13.19
C TRP A 351 20.57 7.35 13.03
N ARG A 352 20.48 6.17 12.43
CA ARG A 352 21.67 5.36 12.13
C ARG A 352 21.95 5.41 10.63
N ARG A 353 23.21 5.64 10.28
CA ARG A 353 23.67 5.56 8.89
C ARG A 353 23.63 4.09 8.46
N GLY A 354 22.50 3.69 7.89
CA GLY A 354 22.25 2.36 7.39
C GLY A 354 22.99 2.16 6.07
N LEU A 355 24.07 1.39 6.11
CA LEU A 355 24.89 0.93 4.98
C LEU A 355 25.68 2.02 4.23
N ASN A 356 27.01 1.98 4.39
CA ASN A 356 27.97 2.48 3.40
C ASN A 356 27.87 1.65 2.10
N ARG A 357 26.81 1.85 1.32
CA ARG A 357 26.82 1.54 -0.11
C ARG A 357 26.82 2.87 -0.83
N ASN A 358 28.02 3.30 -1.23
CA ASN A 358 28.23 4.38 -2.20
C ASN A 358 27.49 4.00 -3.50
N LEU A 359 26.21 4.32 -3.57
CA LEU A 359 25.38 4.06 -4.74
C LEU A 359 25.03 5.41 -5.35
N PHE A 360 25.74 5.68 -6.46
CA PHE A 360 25.50 6.69 -7.48
C PHE A 360 26.09 8.09 -7.22
N CYS A 361 27.32 8.28 -7.73
CA CYS A 361 27.70 9.55 -8.35
C CYS A 361 26.91 9.66 -9.66
N LEU A 362 25.92 10.56 -9.73
CA LEU A 362 25.44 11.06 -11.02
C LEU A 362 26.50 12.07 -11.51
N HIS A 363 27.16 11.75 -12.63
CA HIS A 363 28.01 12.69 -13.37
C HIS A 363 27.16 13.54 -14.29
#